data_AF-A0A645GGN5-F1
#
_entry.id   AF-A0A645GGN5-F1
#
_cell.length_a   1.000
_cell.length_b   1.000
_cell.length_c   1.000
_cell.angle_alpha   90.00
_cell.angle_beta   90.00
_cell.angle_gamma   90.00
#
_symmetry.space_group_name_H-M   'P 1'
#
loop_
_entity.id
_entity.type
_entity.pdbx_description
1 polymer ?
#
loop_
_entity_poly.entity_id
_entity_poly.type
_entity_poly.pdbx_seq_one_letter_code
_entity_poly.pdbx_strand_id
1 'polypeptide(L)' 'MFDRIEASYPSEDSEKEGMPSYVFYVVKPGDTLTSISESFYGSKTQYKRLAKDNGLAENSILEAGKVLVIQK' A
#
# COMPACT_ATOMS: atom_id res chain seq x y z
N MET A 1 31.86 -34.66 -14.87
CA MET A 1 32.30 -33.61 -13.93
C MET A 1 31.27 -32.49 -14.09
N PHE A 2 30.33 -32.46 -13.15
CA PHE A 2 29.19 -31.53 -12.97
C PHE A 2 28.63 -30.82 -14.21
N ASP A 3 27.52 -31.35 -14.73
CA ASP A 3 26.60 -30.64 -15.61
C ASP A 3 26.25 -29.26 -15.05
N ARG A 4 26.38 -28.26 -15.91
CA ARG A 4 26.08 -26.87 -15.65
C ARG A 4 24.59 -26.75 -15.34
N ILE A 5 24.24 -26.71 -14.07
CA ILE A 5 22.90 -26.33 -13.61
C ILE A 5 22.76 -24.83 -13.87
N GLU A 6 22.42 -24.46 -15.11
CA GLU A 6 21.85 -23.16 -15.43
C GLU A 6 20.42 -23.17 -14.91
N ALA A 7 20.25 -22.77 -13.64
CA ALA A 7 18.94 -22.38 -13.14
C ALA A 7 18.55 -21.08 -13.85
N SER A 8 17.98 -21.21 -15.04
CA SER A 8 17.25 -20.12 -15.69
C SER A 8 15.97 -19.95 -14.90
N TYR A 9 15.98 -19.07 -13.89
CA TYR A 9 14.74 -18.51 -13.37
C TYR A 9 14.12 -17.75 -14.54
N PRO A 10 12.97 -18.16 -15.11
CA PRO A 10 12.22 -17.23 -15.92
C PRO A 10 11.86 -16.10 -14.97
N SER A 11 12.53 -14.95 -15.10
CA SER A 11 12.01 -13.71 -14.55
C SER A 11 10.69 -13.49 -15.26
N GLU A 12 9.60 -13.89 -14.60
CA GLU A 12 8.21 -13.61 -14.94
C GLU A 12 7.97 -12.09 -14.84
N ASP A 13 8.65 -11.34 -15.71
CA ASP A 13 8.37 -9.93 -16.04
C ASP A 13 7.30 -9.90 -17.14
N SER A 14 6.25 -10.69 -16.98
CA SER A 14 5.11 -10.74 -17.87
C SER A 14 3.90 -11.09 -17.03
N GLU A 15 2.92 -10.17 -16.99
CA GLU A 15 1.65 -10.23 -16.24
C GLU A 15 1.55 -9.44 -14.91
N LYS A 16 1.92 -8.15 -14.89
CA LYS A 16 1.34 -7.19 -13.92
C LYS A 16 0.38 -6.19 -14.56
N GLU A 17 -0.42 -6.63 -15.52
CA GLU A 17 -1.57 -5.86 -16.02
C GLU A 17 -2.82 -6.37 -15.30
N GLY A 18 -3.10 -5.83 -14.10
CA GLY A 18 -4.36 -6.08 -13.39
C GLY A 18 -4.27 -6.32 -11.87
N MET A 19 -3.07 -6.41 -11.28
CA MET A 19 -2.96 -6.53 -9.83
C MET A 19 -3.11 -5.15 -9.16
N PRO A 20 -3.92 -5.04 -8.09
CA PRO A 20 -3.99 -3.80 -7.32
C PRO A 20 -2.60 -3.44 -6.80
N SER A 21 -2.19 -2.19 -7.02
CA SER A 21 -0.91 -1.69 -6.52
C SER A 21 -1.07 -1.29 -5.06
N TYR A 22 -0.24 -1.85 -4.18
CA TYR A 22 -0.25 -1.49 -2.76
C TYR A 22 0.93 -0.57 -2.45
N VAL A 23 0.67 0.48 -1.69
CA VAL A 23 1.67 1.43 -1.17
C VAL A 23 1.65 1.34 0.34
N PHE A 24 2.83 1.18 0.94
CA PHE A 24 2.98 1.24 2.39
C PHE A 24 3.40 2.66 2.77
N TYR A 25 2.61 3.30 3.61
CA TYR A 25 2.85 4.67 4.05
C TYR A 25 3.06 4.72 5.57
N VAL A 26 4.13 5.39 6.00
CA VAL A 26 4.38 5.64 7.42
C VAL A 26 3.74 6.99 7.77
N VAL A 27 2.77 6.96 8.67
CA VAL A 27 2.07 8.15 9.18
C VAL A 27 3.07 9.10 9.80
N LYS A 28 3.01 10.37 9.41
CA LYS A 28 3.82 11.45 9.99
C LYS A 28 3.02 12.22 11.04
N PRO A 29 3.70 12.94 11.97
CA PRO A 29 3.02 13.80 12.92
C PRO A 29 2.14 14.84 12.21
N GLY A 30 0.86 14.89 12.59
CA GLY A 30 -0.13 15.79 11.97
C GLY A 30 -0.87 15.21 10.77
N ASP A 31 -0.50 14.02 10.29
CA ASP A 31 -1.26 13.34 9.24
C ASP A 31 -2.64 12.89 9.75
N THR A 32 -3.63 13.00 8.88
CA THR A 32 -4.99 12.52 9.09
C THR A 32 -5.38 11.55 7.99
N LEU A 33 -6.30 10.62 8.28
CA LEU A 33 -6.83 9.68 7.28
C LEU A 33 -7.32 10.41 6.03
N THR A 34 -7.93 11.58 6.18
CA THR A 34 -8.41 12.42 5.06
C THR A 34 -7.27 13.04 4.26
N SER A 35 -6.22 13.56 4.91
CA SER A 35 -5.05 14.13 4.21
C SER A 35 -4.24 13.08 3.45
N ILE A 36 -4.05 11.89 4.05
CA ILE A 36 -3.40 10.76 3.40
C ILE A 36 -4.27 10.31 2.24
N SER A 37 -5.57 10.15 2.47
CA SER A 37 -6.51 9.76 1.42
C SER A 37 -6.50 10.72 0.23
N GLU A 38 -6.51 12.03 0.48
CA GLU A 38 -6.41 13.04 -0.58
C GLU A 38 -5.08 12.93 -1.34
N SER A 39 -3.97 12.71 -0.63
CA SER A 39 -2.64 12.61 -1.24
C SER A 39 -2.48 11.36 -2.13
N PHE A 40 -3.09 10.24 -1.76
CA PHE A 40 -2.93 8.97 -2.48
C PHE A 40 -4.07 8.65 -3.45
N TYR A 41 -5.32 8.95 -3.08
CA TYR A 41 -6.51 8.71 -3.90
C TYR A 41 -6.99 9.94 -4.67
N GLY A 42 -6.43 11.13 -4.42
CA GLY A 42 -6.94 12.39 -4.97
C GLY A 42 -8.28 12.83 -4.38
N SER A 43 -8.82 12.10 -3.39
CA SER A 43 -10.09 12.42 -2.75
C SER A 43 -10.06 12.17 -1.24
N LYS A 44 -10.51 13.17 -0.48
CA LYS A 44 -10.73 13.04 0.96
C LYS A 44 -11.77 12.00 1.31
N THR A 45 -12.72 11.68 0.42
CA THR A 45 -13.84 10.76 0.72
C THR A 45 -13.41 9.30 0.84
N GLN A 46 -12.25 8.95 0.28
CA GLN A 46 -11.71 7.58 0.31
C GLN A 46 -11.09 7.21 1.66
N TYR A 47 -11.04 8.14 2.63
CA TYR A 47 -10.48 7.90 3.95
C TYR A 47 -11.20 6.76 4.70
N LYS A 48 -12.50 6.60 4.47
CA LYS A 48 -13.31 5.51 5.06
C LYS A 48 -12.84 4.14 4.57
N ARG A 49 -12.52 4.05 3.28
CA ARG A 49 -11.95 2.85 2.67
C ARG A 49 -10.55 2.59 3.22
N LEU A 50 -9.70 3.61 3.24
CA LEU A 50 -8.36 3.52 3.83
C LEU A 50 -8.40 3.02 5.28
N ALA A 51 -9.32 3.55 6.08
CA ALA A 51 -9.51 3.12 7.46
C ALA A 51 -9.93 1.65 7.53
N LYS A 52 -10.93 1.25 6.74
CA LYS A 52 -11.42 -0.13 6.66
C LYS A 52 -10.31 -1.11 6.24
N ASP A 53 -9.52 -0.76 5.22
CA ASP A 53 -8.43 -1.59 4.71
C ASP A 53 -7.32 -1.80 5.77
N ASN A 54 -7.20 -0.87 6.72
CA ASN A 54 -6.22 -0.92 7.81
C ASN A 54 -6.82 -1.31 9.18
N GLY A 55 -8.09 -1.75 9.21
CA GLY A 55 -8.78 -2.11 10.46
C GLY A 55 -8.91 -0.94 11.45
N LEU A 56 -8.94 0.29 10.95
CA LEU A 56 -9.09 1.52 11.72
C LEU A 56 -10.55 1.97 11.75
N ALA A 57 -10.94 2.64 12.84
CA ALA A 57 -12.21 3.36 12.87
C ALA A 57 -12.10 4.65 12.04
N GLU A 58 -13.22 5.11 11.48
CA GLU A 58 -13.26 6.34 10.69
C GLU A 58 -12.82 7.58 11.49
N ASN A 59 -13.01 7.54 12.81
CA ASN A 59 -12.61 8.57 13.77
C ASN A 59 -11.32 8.23 14.53
N SER A 60 -10.59 7.19 14.13
CA SER A 60 -9.32 6.84 14.79
C SER A 60 -8.30 7.97 14.60
N ILE A 61 -7.69 8.37 15.72
CA ILE A 61 -6.51 9.23 15.70
C ILE A 61 -5.37 8.42 15.10
N LEU A 62 -4.70 8.97 14.10
CA LEU A 62 -3.52 8.35 13.52
C LEU A 62 -2.31 8.65 14.39
N GLU A 63 -1.67 7.60 14.88
CA GLU A 63 -0.41 7.69 15.59
C GLU A 63 0.75 7.79 14.60
N ALA A 64 1.61 8.78 14.79
CA ALA A 64 2.82 8.92 13.99
C ALA A 64 3.71 7.67 14.12
N GLY A 65 4.28 7.22 13.01
CA GLY A 65 5.04 5.97 12.93
C GLY A 65 4.21 4.73 12.59
N LYS A 66 2.87 4.82 12.59
CA LYS A 66 2.02 3.72 12.13
C LYS A 66 2.18 3.49 10.63
N VAL A 67 2.24 2.23 10.19
CA VAL A 67 2.23 1.87 8.77
C VAL A 67 0.79 1.66 8.31
N LEU A 68 0.40 2.33 7.23
CA LEU A 68 -0.86 2.12 6.53
C LEU A 68 -0.61 1.45 5.17
N VAL A 69 -1.45 0.49 4.85
CA VAL A 69 -1.54 -0.15 3.55
C VAL A 69 -2.55 0.62 2.71
N ILE A 70 -2.10 1.16 1.59
CA ILE A 70 -2.90 1.97 0.69
C ILE A 70 -3.01 1.22 -0.64
N GLN A 71 -4.20 0.73 -0.96
CA GLN A 71 -4.47 0.12 -2.25
C GLN A 71 -4.76 1.23 -3.27
N LYS A 72 -3.91 1.41 -4.28
CA LYS A 72 -4.10 2.35 -5.40
C LYS A 72 -5.01 1.75 -6.47
#